data_AF-A0A4R3Z1R2-F1
#
_entry.id   AF-A0A4R3Z1R2-F1
#
_cell.length_a   1.000
_cell.length_b   1.000
_cell.length_c   1.000
_cell.angle_alpha   90.00
_cell.angle_beta   90.00
_cell.angle_gamma   90.00
#
_symmetry.space_group_name_H-M   'P 1'
#
loop_
_entity.id
_entity.type
_entity.pdbx_description
1 polymer ?
#
loop_
_entity_poly.entity_id
_entity_poly.type
_entity_poly.pdbx_seq_one_letter_code
_entity_poly.pdbx_strand_id
1 'polypeptide(L)'
;MQDIAGLRAILASQVKVDQLYDSYINSRLRHELVNEKDYIVTPKDDGYRGIHLVYRYASDRASDLAGLHVELQLRTALQHAWATAVETVDAFMGESIKAGRATEDWASFFCLASAAFALQERAAPPNAHLSRGYDDVVTDLRASEAGLQVAAKLRGFTVAANRISTSGRSRNTYHLVILDMGVRRLSIRSYSATEQQQANLEYQAVEERVRSGEPLNPVLITGGSVDGLRKSYPNYFLDARNFIESVERVIGRIPLSPTRA
;
A
#
# COMPACT_ATOMS: atom_id res chain seq x y z
N MET A 1 14.52 10.89 9.77
CA MET A 1 13.19 10.28 9.85
C MET A 1 12.19 11.37 9.50
N GLN A 2 11.68 11.38 8.27
CA GLN A 2 10.93 12.53 7.74
C GLN A 2 9.43 12.48 8.05
N ASP A 3 8.89 11.33 8.47
CA ASP A 3 7.48 11.16 8.86
C ASP A 3 7.42 10.29 10.13
N ILE A 4 7.06 10.89 11.27
CA ILE A 4 6.93 10.16 12.55
C ILE A 4 5.52 9.56 12.68
N ALA A 5 4.55 10.15 11.99
CA ALA A 5 3.19 9.63 11.88
C ALA A 5 2.73 9.69 10.42
N GLY A 6 1.98 8.66 10.00
CA GLY A 6 1.36 8.59 8.68
C GLY A 6 -0.10 8.19 8.80
N LEU A 7 -0.99 8.91 8.11
CA LEU A 7 -2.40 8.56 7.96
C LEU A 7 -2.68 8.28 6.48
N ARG A 8 -3.49 7.26 6.22
CA ARG A 8 -3.97 6.97 4.87
C ARG A 8 -5.49 6.99 4.84
N ALA A 9 -6.05 7.80 3.96
CA ALA A 9 -7.48 7.83 3.68
C ALA A 9 -7.74 7.15 2.33
N ILE A 10 -8.40 6.00 2.37
CA ILE A 10 -8.80 5.24 1.17
C ILE A 10 -10.26 5.54 0.89
N LEU A 11 -10.53 6.26 -0.20
CA LEU A 11 -11.85 6.79 -0.52
C LEU A 11 -12.48 6.08 -1.72
N ALA A 12 -13.81 6.18 -1.81
CA ALA A 12 -14.61 5.41 -2.76
C ALA A 12 -14.45 5.86 -4.22
N SER A 13 -14.04 7.11 -4.47
CA SER A 13 -13.91 7.67 -5.82
C SER A 13 -12.93 8.82 -5.86
N GLN A 14 -12.48 9.19 -7.08
CA GLN A 14 -11.61 10.34 -7.31
C GLN A 14 -12.24 11.64 -6.78
N VAL A 15 -13.54 11.85 -7.05
CA VAL A 15 -14.30 13.01 -6.53
C VAL A 15 -14.22 13.12 -5.00
N LYS A 16 -14.24 11.98 -4.29
CA LYS A 16 -14.12 11.99 -2.82
C LYS A 16 -12.71 12.32 -2.36
N VAL A 17 -11.69 11.86 -3.10
CA VAL A 17 -10.29 12.24 -2.87
C VAL A 17 -10.13 13.76 -3.01
N ASP A 18 -10.63 14.33 -4.11
CA ASP A 18 -10.56 15.76 -4.38
C ASP A 18 -11.30 16.57 -3.30
N GLN A 19 -12.50 16.13 -2.90
CA GLN A 19 -13.26 16.78 -1.81
C GLN A 19 -12.50 16.78 -0.48
N LEU A 20 -11.87 15.65 -0.10
CA LEU A 20 -11.11 15.58 1.14
C LEU A 20 -9.85 16.43 1.04
N TYR A 21 -9.14 16.37 -0.07
CA TYR A 21 -8.00 17.22 -0.37
C TYR A 21 -8.35 18.71 -0.20
N ASP A 22 -9.38 19.19 -0.90
CA ASP A 22 -9.84 20.58 -0.84
C ASP A 22 -10.20 20.99 0.58
N SER A 23 -10.81 20.09 1.36
CA SER A 23 -11.16 20.37 2.76
C SER A 23 -9.92 20.57 3.65
N TYR A 24 -8.81 19.89 3.37
CA TYR A 24 -7.57 20.03 4.13
C TYR A 24 -6.77 21.26 3.70
N ILE A 25 -6.67 21.53 2.39
CA ILE A 25 -5.93 22.68 1.86
C ILE A 25 -6.61 24.00 2.21
N ASN A 26 -7.94 24.05 2.18
CA ASN A 26 -8.70 25.28 2.48
C ASN A 26 -9.10 25.41 3.97
N SER A 27 -8.76 24.43 4.81
CA SER A 27 -9.08 24.50 6.24
C SER A 27 -8.08 25.36 7.00
N ARG A 28 -8.58 26.03 8.05
CA ARG A 28 -7.76 26.73 9.04
C ARG A 28 -7.21 25.73 10.06
N LEU A 29 -6.40 24.79 9.58
CA LEU A 29 -5.66 23.89 10.46
C LEU A 29 -4.58 24.67 11.20
N ARG A 30 -4.34 24.31 12.46
CA ARG A 30 -3.22 24.86 13.24
C ARG A 30 -1.86 24.33 12.75
N HIS A 31 -1.89 23.14 12.14
CA HIS A 31 -0.72 22.50 11.55
C HIS A 31 -0.33 23.23 10.26
N GLU A 32 0.97 23.33 10.02
CA GLU A 32 1.50 23.98 8.82
C GLU A 32 1.72 22.95 7.72
N LEU A 33 1.14 23.17 6.55
CA LEU A 33 1.45 22.35 5.37
C LEU A 33 2.85 22.70 4.87
N VAL A 34 3.77 21.73 4.89
CA VAL A 34 5.18 21.93 4.53
C VAL A 34 5.57 21.29 3.20
N ASN A 35 4.78 20.33 2.73
CA ASN A 35 5.01 19.67 1.45
C ASN A 35 3.68 19.14 0.92
N GLU A 36 3.47 19.28 -0.39
CA GLU A 36 2.28 18.86 -1.11
C GLU A 36 2.73 18.21 -2.42
N LYS A 37 2.26 16.98 -2.67
CA LYS A 37 2.50 16.29 -3.93
C LYS A 37 1.22 15.61 -4.39
N ASP A 38 0.66 16.12 -5.48
CA ASP A 38 -0.46 15.50 -6.16
C ASP A 38 0.03 14.63 -7.32
N TYR A 39 0.20 13.33 -7.04
CA TYR A 39 0.55 12.33 -8.06
C TYR A 39 -0.66 11.80 -8.84
N ILE A 40 -1.85 12.36 -8.64
CA ILE A 40 -3.02 12.07 -9.48
C ILE A 40 -3.00 13.00 -10.68
N VAL A 41 -2.76 14.30 -10.43
CA VAL A 41 -2.61 15.31 -11.49
C VAL A 41 -1.24 15.22 -12.16
N THR A 42 -0.19 14.92 -11.40
CA THR A 42 1.18 14.77 -11.92
C THR A 42 1.74 13.38 -11.58
N PRO A 43 1.27 12.31 -12.25
CA PRO A 43 1.69 10.95 -11.93
C PRO A 43 3.20 10.75 -12.11
N LYS A 44 3.76 9.84 -11.32
CA LYS A 44 5.13 9.38 -11.53
C LYS A 44 5.22 8.49 -12.78
N ASP A 45 6.41 8.42 -13.35
CA ASP A 45 6.69 7.58 -14.53
C ASP A 45 6.50 6.08 -14.25
N ASP A 46 6.65 5.66 -12.99
CA ASP A 46 6.40 4.29 -12.53
C ASP A 46 4.91 3.92 -12.47
N GLY A 47 4.00 4.88 -12.69
CA GLY A 47 2.56 4.71 -12.62
C GLY A 47 1.95 4.96 -11.24
N TYR A 48 2.73 5.36 -10.24
CA TYR A 48 2.20 5.69 -8.92
C TYR A 48 1.23 6.87 -8.94
N ARG A 49 0.11 6.73 -8.22
CA ARG A 49 -0.95 7.74 -8.08
C ARG A 49 -1.41 7.87 -6.62
N GLY A 50 -1.74 9.10 -6.22
CA GLY A 50 -2.23 9.46 -4.89
C GLY A 50 -1.76 10.85 -4.49
N ILE A 51 -2.39 11.45 -3.48
CA ILE A 51 -2.00 12.77 -2.96
C ILE A 51 -1.27 12.59 -1.64
N HIS A 52 -0.15 13.29 -1.48
CA HIS A 52 0.65 13.34 -0.25
C HIS A 52 0.67 14.76 0.31
N LEU A 53 0.18 14.91 1.53
CA LEU A 53 0.22 16.17 2.28
C LEU A 53 1.07 15.95 3.53
N VAL A 54 2.17 16.68 3.67
CA VAL A 54 2.99 16.63 4.88
C VAL A 54 2.73 17.87 5.70
N TYR A 55 2.23 17.67 6.91
CA TYR A 55 1.99 18.72 7.87
C TYR A 55 3.05 18.70 8.97
N ARG A 56 3.55 19.88 9.33
CA ARG A 56 4.30 20.10 10.55
C ARG A 56 3.32 20.29 11.72
N TYR A 57 3.42 19.39 12.69
CA TYR A 57 2.55 19.36 13.85
C TYR A 57 2.77 20.60 14.72
N ALA A 58 1.67 21.14 15.20
CA ALA A 58 1.60 22.36 15.99
C ALA A 58 0.36 22.27 16.88
N SER A 59 0.55 22.28 18.20
CA SER A 59 -0.52 22.17 19.20
C SER A 59 -0.10 22.77 20.53
N ASP A 60 -1.01 23.51 21.16
CA ASP A 60 -0.79 24.08 22.49
C ASP A 60 -0.84 23.01 23.60
N ARG A 61 -1.40 21.82 23.29
CA ARG A 61 -1.64 20.74 24.27
C ARG A 61 -0.54 19.69 24.34
N ALA A 62 0.30 19.60 23.31
CA ALA A 62 1.37 18.62 23.18
C ALA A 62 2.57 19.29 22.51
N SER A 63 3.16 20.25 23.21
CA SER A 63 4.25 21.09 22.72
C SER A 63 5.54 20.30 22.50
N ASP A 64 5.71 19.18 23.18
CA ASP A 64 6.79 18.21 23.01
C ASP A 64 6.78 17.53 21.64
N LEU A 65 5.62 17.48 20.97
CA LEU A 65 5.46 16.97 19.60
C LEU A 65 5.53 18.07 18.54
N ALA A 66 5.68 19.33 18.93
CA ALA A 66 5.72 20.44 17.98
C ALA A 66 6.91 20.31 17.02
N GLY A 67 6.68 20.59 15.74
CA GLY A 67 7.71 20.49 14.70
C GLY A 67 7.86 19.10 14.08
N LEU A 68 7.27 18.05 14.66
CA LEU A 68 7.27 16.72 14.05
C LEU A 68 6.37 16.70 12.80
N HIS A 69 6.70 15.85 11.84
CA HIS A 69 5.94 15.74 10.59
C HIS A 69 4.91 14.61 10.64
N VAL A 70 3.75 14.89 10.06
CA VAL A 70 2.65 13.95 9.84
C VAL A 70 2.33 13.93 8.35
N GLU A 71 2.43 12.76 7.73
CA GLU A 71 2.04 12.56 6.33
C GLU A 71 0.58 12.11 6.26
N LEU A 72 -0.22 12.74 5.41
CA LEU A 72 -1.54 12.32 5.01
C LEU A 72 -1.52 11.87 3.55
N GLN A 73 -1.84 10.60 3.32
CA GLN A 73 -1.94 10.01 1.99
C GLN A 73 -3.41 9.82 1.61
N LEU A 74 -3.85 10.46 0.53
CA LEU A 74 -5.22 10.32 0.01
C LEU A 74 -5.18 9.46 -1.25
N ARG A 75 -5.99 8.40 -1.26
CA ARG A 75 -6.04 7.45 -2.38
C ARG A 75 -7.45 6.94 -2.65
N THR A 76 -7.74 6.57 -3.89
CA THR A 76 -8.87 5.69 -4.18
C THR A 76 -8.55 4.24 -3.80
N ALA A 77 -9.57 3.37 -3.80
CA ALA A 77 -9.36 1.95 -3.60
C ALA A 77 -8.42 1.32 -4.65
N LEU A 78 -8.52 1.72 -5.93
CA LEU A 78 -7.66 1.20 -6.99
C LEU A 78 -6.21 1.70 -6.86
N GLN A 79 -6.02 2.97 -6.53
CA GLN A 79 -4.70 3.53 -6.25
C GLN A 79 -4.01 2.82 -5.07
N HIS A 80 -4.76 2.55 -3.99
CA HIS A 80 -4.24 1.80 -2.85
C HIS A 80 -3.92 0.34 -3.19
N ALA A 81 -4.80 -0.33 -3.94
CA ALA A 81 -4.57 -1.71 -4.40
C ALA A 81 -3.32 -1.81 -5.27
N TRP A 82 -3.15 -0.89 -6.22
CA TRP A 82 -1.95 -0.79 -7.07
C TRP A 82 -0.68 -0.63 -6.23
N ALA A 83 -0.64 0.34 -5.32
CA ALA A 83 0.53 0.57 -4.48
C ALA A 83 0.87 -0.64 -3.59
N THR A 84 -0.14 -1.29 -3.03
CA THR A 84 0.04 -2.52 -2.22
C THR A 84 0.64 -3.66 -3.04
N ALA A 85 0.22 -3.79 -4.31
CA ALA A 85 0.77 -4.82 -5.20
C ALA A 85 2.24 -4.54 -5.53
N VAL A 86 2.60 -3.30 -5.83
CA VAL A 86 4.01 -2.91 -6.05
C VAL A 86 4.85 -3.20 -4.80
N GLU A 87 4.40 -2.78 -3.61
CA GLU A 87 5.07 -3.11 -2.34
C GLU A 87 5.22 -4.63 -2.13
N THR A 88 4.22 -5.41 -2.52
CA THR A 88 4.24 -6.89 -2.43
C THR A 88 5.30 -7.49 -3.36
N VAL A 89 5.44 -6.95 -4.57
CA VAL A 89 6.47 -7.37 -5.52
C VAL A 89 7.84 -7.01 -5.02
N ASP A 90 8.04 -5.78 -4.56
CA ASP A 90 9.32 -5.31 -4.03
C ASP A 90 9.78 -6.16 -2.85
N ALA A 91 8.88 -6.46 -1.92
CA ALA A 91 9.17 -7.32 -0.76
C ALA A 91 9.51 -8.77 -1.15
N PHE A 92 8.86 -9.33 -2.17
CA PHE A 92 9.06 -10.73 -2.57
C PHE A 92 10.24 -10.94 -3.53
N MET A 93 10.48 -9.95 -4.37
CA MET A 93 11.50 -9.99 -5.42
C MET A 93 12.83 -9.40 -4.93
N GLY A 94 12.88 -8.55 -3.91
CA GLY A 94 14.14 -7.99 -3.38
C GLY A 94 15.11 -7.51 -4.48
N GLU A 95 16.41 -7.75 -4.31
CA GLU A 95 17.44 -7.48 -5.34
C GLU A 95 17.39 -8.43 -6.56
N SER A 96 16.51 -9.43 -6.59
CA SER A 96 16.53 -10.49 -7.62
C SER A 96 15.99 -10.04 -8.99
N ILE A 97 15.49 -8.81 -9.10
CA ILE A 97 15.22 -8.13 -10.38
C ILE A 97 16.42 -7.28 -10.86
N LYS A 98 17.63 -7.45 -10.32
CA LYS A 98 18.85 -6.87 -10.92
C LYS A 98 19.23 -7.49 -12.29
N ALA A 99 18.40 -8.37 -12.84
CA ALA A 99 18.52 -8.91 -14.20
C ALA A 99 17.75 -8.08 -15.27
N GLY A 100 17.64 -6.76 -15.11
CA GLY A 100 17.35 -5.75 -16.16
C GLY A 100 16.01 -5.83 -16.92
N ARG A 101 15.69 -6.97 -17.57
CA ARG A 101 14.49 -7.14 -18.42
C ARG A 101 13.22 -7.40 -17.62
N ALA A 102 13.30 -8.24 -16.58
CA ALA A 102 12.12 -8.51 -15.75
C ALA A 102 11.64 -7.25 -15.00
N THR A 103 12.53 -6.31 -14.69
CA THR A 103 12.15 -5.01 -14.11
C THR A 103 11.37 -4.18 -15.11
N GLU A 104 11.82 -4.11 -16.36
CA GLU A 104 11.16 -3.32 -17.41
C GLU A 104 9.77 -3.88 -17.73
N ASP A 105 9.65 -5.20 -17.87
CA ASP A 105 8.37 -5.85 -18.15
C ASP A 105 7.35 -5.64 -17.03
N TRP A 106 7.77 -5.76 -15.76
CA TRP A 106 6.87 -5.53 -14.62
C TRP A 106 6.56 -4.05 -14.44
N ALA A 107 7.53 -3.16 -14.64
CA ALA A 107 7.29 -1.72 -14.61
C ALA A 107 6.27 -1.33 -15.70
N SER A 108 6.42 -1.85 -16.92
CA SER A 108 5.47 -1.67 -18.01
C SER A 108 4.08 -2.20 -17.64
N PHE A 109 4.00 -3.43 -17.10
CA PHE A 109 2.75 -4.00 -16.62
C PHE A 109 2.06 -3.12 -15.57
N PHE A 110 2.79 -2.67 -14.55
CA PHE A 110 2.22 -1.84 -13.50
C PHE A 110 1.82 -0.45 -14.02
N CYS A 111 2.58 0.13 -14.94
CA CYS A 111 2.20 1.39 -15.57
C CYS A 111 0.91 1.24 -16.41
N LEU A 112 0.78 0.16 -17.18
CA LEU A 112 -0.46 -0.19 -17.90
C LEU A 112 -1.65 -0.41 -16.95
N ALA A 113 -1.44 -1.12 -15.84
CA ALA A 113 -2.48 -1.32 -14.83
C ALA A 113 -2.92 0.00 -14.20
N SER A 114 -1.99 0.89 -13.88
CA SER A 114 -2.28 2.23 -13.36
C SER A 114 -3.07 3.08 -14.37
N ALA A 115 -2.67 3.05 -15.65
CA ALA A 115 -3.38 3.74 -16.72
C ALA A 115 -4.81 3.22 -16.88
N ALA A 116 -5.00 1.89 -16.89
CA ALA A 116 -6.32 1.30 -16.99
C ALA A 116 -7.22 1.71 -15.81
N PHE A 117 -6.69 1.69 -14.58
CA PHE A 117 -7.42 2.15 -13.40
C PHE A 117 -7.76 3.64 -13.46
N ALA A 118 -6.83 4.49 -13.90
CA ALA A 118 -7.07 5.92 -14.05
C ALA A 118 -8.19 6.20 -15.04
N LEU A 119 -8.12 5.59 -16.22
CA LEU A 119 -9.15 5.74 -17.27
C LEU A 119 -10.50 5.20 -16.82
N GLN A 120 -10.55 4.08 -16.09
CA GLN A 120 -11.78 3.55 -15.48
C GLN A 120 -12.38 4.54 -14.46
N GLU A 121 -11.54 5.23 -13.70
CA GLU A 121 -11.94 6.26 -12.72
C GLU A 121 -12.21 7.63 -13.36
N ARG A 122 -12.06 7.77 -14.69
CA ARG A 122 -12.12 9.05 -15.42
C ARG A 122 -11.09 10.08 -14.93
N ALA A 123 -9.94 9.61 -14.49
CA ALA A 123 -8.78 10.41 -14.12
C ALA A 123 -7.69 10.36 -15.22
N ALA A 124 -6.74 11.30 -15.15
CA ALA A 124 -5.59 11.29 -16.05
C ALA A 124 -4.72 10.03 -15.82
N PRO A 125 -4.38 9.26 -16.88
CA PRO A 125 -3.42 8.16 -16.76
C PRO A 125 -1.99 8.71 -16.62
N PRO A 126 -1.01 7.85 -16.26
CA PRO A 126 0.40 8.22 -16.26
C PRO A 126 0.88 8.81 -17.58
N ASN A 127 1.92 9.65 -17.53
CA ASN A 127 2.42 10.44 -18.67
C ASN A 127 2.63 9.61 -19.95
N ALA A 128 3.16 8.39 -19.82
CA ALA A 128 3.40 7.46 -20.93
C ALA A 128 2.13 7.03 -21.69
N HIS A 129 0.94 7.27 -21.13
CA HIS A 129 -0.34 6.80 -21.64
C HIS A 129 -1.41 7.91 -21.75
N LEU A 130 -1.03 9.19 -21.63
CA LEU A 130 -1.96 10.34 -21.69
C LEU A 130 -2.81 10.41 -22.97
N SER A 131 -2.25 9.98 -24.11
CA SER A 131 -2.92 10.02 -25.41
C SER A 131 -3.67 8.73 -25.77
N ARG A 132 -3.68 7.73 -24.88
CA ARG A 132 -4.22 6.40 -25.18
C ARG A 132 -5.66 6.24 -24.70
N GLY A 133 -6.48 5.56 -25.51
CA GLY A 133 -7.83 5.17 -25.13
C GLY A 133 -7.84 4.01 -24.14
N TYR A 134 -8.96 3.85 -23.42
CA TYR A 134 -9.14 2.75 -22.46
C TYR A 134 -8.96 1.37 -23.11
N ASP A 135 -9.57 1.14 -24.26
CA ASP A 135 -9.52 -0.17 -24.93
C ASP A 135 -8.11 -0.56 -25.40
N ASP A 136 -7.31 0.42 -25.84
CA ASP A 136 -5.91 0.19 -26.22
C ASP A 136 -5.06 -0.22 -25.02
N VAL A 137 -5.20 0.51 -23.90
CA VAL A 137 -4.47 0.22 -22.65
C VAL A 137 -4.88 -1.15 -22.10
N VAL A 138 -6.17 -1.49 -22.12
CA VAL A 138 -6.66 -2.79 -21.66
C VAL A 138 -6.18 -3.93 -22.55
N THR A 139 -6.09 -3.71 -23.87
CA THR A 139 -5.56 -4.70 -24.80
C THR A 139 -4.10 -5.03 -24.49
N ASP A 140 -3.26 -4.02 -24.29
CA ASP A 140 -1.86 -4.21 -23.91
C ASP A 140 -1.70 -4.82 -22.52
N LEU A 141 -2.50 -4.37 -21.54
CA LEU A 141 -2.49 -4.94 -20.19
C LEU A 141 -2.85 -6.43 -20.23
N ARG A 142 -3.84 -6.81 -21.06
CA ARG A 142 -4.23 -8.22 -21.25
C ARG A 142 -3.10 -9.04 -21.88
N ALA A 143 -2.41 -8.50 -22.88
CA ALA A 143 -1.26 -9.16 -23.51
C ALA A 143 -0.10 -9.33 -22.51
N SER A 144 0.21 -8.28 -21.75
CA SER A 144 1.24 -8.28 -20.72
C SER A 144 0.92 -9.28 -19.60
N GLU A 145 -0.33 -9.31 -19.10
CA GLU A 145 -0.77 -10.30 -18.12
C GLU A 145 -0.70 -11.74 -18.65
N ALA A 146 -1.01 -11.97 -19.93
CA ALA A 146 -0.90 -13.31 -20.52
C ALA A 146 0.55 -13.80 -20.59
N GLY A 147 1.51 -12.90 -20.88
CA GLY A 147 2.94 -13.23 -20.94
C GLY A 147 3.59 -13.35 -19.56
N LEU A 148 3.30 -12.41 -18.66
CA LEU A 148 3.99 -12.32 -17.36
C LEU A 148 3.29 -13.11 -16.25
N GLN A 149 1.99 -13.38 -16.37
CA GLN A 149 1.17 -14.04 -15.35
C GLN A 149 1.31 -13.38 -13.97
N VAL A 150 1.27 -12.04 -13.92
CA VAL A 150 1.53 -11.29 -12.69
C VAL A 150 0.49 -11.63 -11.62
N ALA A 151 -0.78 -11.78 -11.99
CA ALA A 151 -1.82 -12.18 -11.05
C ALA A 151 -1.54 -13.55 -10.39
N ALA A 152 -1.07 -14.53 -11.16
CA ALA A 152 -0.71 -15.84 -10.64
C ALA A 152 0.51 -15.79 -9.72
N LYS A 153 1.54 -15.02 -10.09
CA LYS A 153 2.75 -14.83 -9.27
C LYS A 153 2.41 -14.16 -7.94
N LEU A 154 1.65 -13.07 -7.96
CA LEU A 154 1.18 -12.37 -6.75
C LEU A 154 0.38 -13.30 -5.83
N ARG A 155 -0.54 -14.12 -6.38
CA ARG A 155 -1.24 -15.15 -5.59
C ARG A 155 -0.28 -16.14 -4.93
N GLY A 156 0.74 -16.58 -5.67
CA GLY A 156 1.79 -17.46 -5.15
C GLY A 156 2.55 -16.84 -3.97
N PHE A 157 2.83 -15.54 -4.02
CA PHE A 157 3.51 -14.82 -2.95
C PHE A 157 2.67 -14.81 -1.67
N THR A 158 1.37 -14.47 -1.80
CA THR A 158 0.43 -14.48 -0.68
C THR A 158 0.31 -15.88 -0.05
N VAL A 159 0.24 -16.95 -0.86
CA VAL A 159 0.16 -18.34 -0.36
C VAL A 159 1.43 -18.74 0.39
N ALA A 160 2.61 -18.41 -0.15
CA ALA A 160 3.89 -18.71 0.49
C ALA A 160 4.03 -18.02 1.85
N ALA A 161 3.62 -16.74 1.92
CA ALA A 161 3.64 -15.95 3.14
C ALA A 161 2.64 -16.45 4.20
N ASN A 162 1.53 -17.06 3.79
CA ASN A 162 0.46 -17.56 4.66
C ASN A 162 0.78 -18.83 5.47
N ARG A 163 2.05 -19.23 5.60
CA ARG A 163 2.48 -20.20 6.62
C ARG A 163 2.52 -19.54 8.00
N ILE A 164 1.35 -19.15 8.48
CA ILE A 164 1.18 -18.38 9.72
C ILE A 164 1.43 -19.32 10.90
N SER A 165 2.44 -19.01 11.70
CA SER A 165 2.52 -19.52 13.07
C SER A 165 1.80 -18.51 13.96
N THR A 166 0.54 -18.79 14.31
CA THR A 166 -0.22 -17.97 15.27
C THR A 166 -0.09 -18.59 16.65
N SER A 167 0.41 -17.84 17.62
CA SER A 167 0.44 -18.24 19.03
C SER A 167 -0.33 -17.21 19.88
N GLY A 168 -1.24 -17.68 20.75
CA GLY A 168 -1.99 -16.86 21.72
C GLY A 168 -3.53 -17.00 21.62
N ARG A 169 -4.26 -16.74 22.71
CA ARG A 169 -5.74 -16.81 22.80
C ARG A 169 -6.38 -15.45 23.15
N SER A 170 -7.27 -15.01 22.26
CA SER A 170 -8.51 -14.20 22.44
C SER A 170 -8.47 -12.81 23.10
N ARG A 171 -9.05 -11.81 22.40
CA ARG A 171 -9.17 -10.35 22.71
C ARG A 171 -7.82 -9.62 22.77
N ASN A 172 -7.07 -9.72 21.68
CA ASN A 172 -5.71 -9.19 21.61
C ASN A 172 -5.73 -7.69 21.28
N THR A 173 -4.88 -6.92 21.96
CA THR A 173 -4.76 -5.47 21.73
C THR A 173 -3.48 -5.10 21.02
N TYR A 174 -2.48 -5.98 20.96
CA TYR A 174 -1.25 -5.75 20.19
C TYR A 174 -0.89 -6.97 19.35
N HIS A 175 -0.41 -6.73 18.14
CA HIS A 175 0.00 -7.74 17.18
C HIS A 175 1.36 -7.36 16.60
N LEU A 176 2.40 -8.13 16.93
CA LEU A 176 3.69 -8.04 16.29
C LEU A 176 3.68 -8.94 15.05
N VAL A 177 3.62 -8.31 13.88
CA VAL A 177 3.68 -8.96 12.58
C VAL A 177 5.11 -8.83 12.08
N ILE A 178 5.71 -9.95 11.70
CA ILE A 178 7.09 -10.00 11.20
C ILE A 178 7.07 -10.72 9.86
N LEU A 179 7.38 -10.01 8.79
CA LEU A 179 7.66 -10.60 7.50
C LEU A 179 9.17 -10.85 7.38
N ASP A 180 9.56 -12.12 7.34
CA ASP A 180 10.93 -12.52 6.99
C ASP A 180 11.03 -12.67 5.48
N MET A 181 11.73 -11.75 4.82
CA MET A 181 11.89 -11.72 3.37
C MET A 181 12.92 -12.75 2.89
N GLY A 182 13.85 -13.17 3.76
CA GLY A 182 14.86 -14.17 3.43
C GLY A 182 14.27 -15.57 3.27
N VAL A 183 13.38 -15.97 4.18
CA VAL A 183 12.68 -17.28 4.11
C VAL A 183 11.21 -17.18 3.71
N ARG A 184 10.75 -15.98 3.34
CA ARG A 184 9.38 -15.68 2.86
C ARG A 184 8.30 -16.17 3.81
N ARG A 185 8.44 -15.83 5.10
CA ARG A 185 7.55 -16.30 6.16
C ARG A 185 6.94 -15.12 6.92
N LEU A 186 5.62 -15.14 7.05
CA LEU A 186 4.91 -14.24 7.95
C LEU A 186 4.73 -14.89 9.32
N SER A 187 5.16 -14.21 10.38
CA SER A 187 4.95 -14.62 11.77
C SER A 187 4.12 -13.57 12.50
N ILE A 188 3.15 -14.01 13.31
CA ILE A 188 2.28 -13.10 14.05
C ILE A 188 2.27 -13.52 15.51
N ARG A 189 2.82 -12.66 16.37
CA ARG A 189 2.71 -12.78 17.82
C ARG A 189 1.68 -11.80 18.33
N SER A 190 0.76 -12.25 19.17
CA SER A 190 -0.30 -11.41 19.70
C SER A 190 -0.17 -11.29 21.21
N TYR A 191 -0.45 -10.10 21.72
CA TYR A 191 -0.33 -9.75 23.13
C TYR A 191 -1.64 -9.12 23.61
N SER A 192 -1.97 -9.39 24.86
CA SER A 192 -3.03 -8.72 25.59
C SER A 192 -2.63 -7.29 25.98
N ALA A 193 -3.59 -6.51 26.50
CA ALA A 193 -3.34 -5.13 26.92
C ALA A 193 -2.31 -5.03 28.04
N THR A 194 -2.30 -6.02 28.95
CA THR A 194 -1.35 -6.10 30.06
C THR A 194 0.07 -6.43 29.63
N GLU A 195 0.25 -6.94 28.40
CA GLU A 195 1.54 -7.33 27.84
C GLU A 195 2.12 -6.24 26.92
N GLN A 196 1.61 -5.00 26.96
CA GLN A 196 2.08 -3.90 26.11
C GLN A 196 3.60 -3.69 26.18
N GLN A 197 4.17 -3.72 27.40
CA GLN A 197 5.61 -3.54 27.58
C GLN A 197 6.40 -4.68 26.91
N GLN A 198 5.94 -5.92 27.05
CA GLN A 198 6.55 -7.08 26.40
C GLN A 198 6.48 -6.95 24.87
N ALA A 199 5.33 -6.55 24.33
CA ALA A 199 5.15 -6.34 22.89
C ALA A 199 6.13 -5.30 22.33
N ASN A 200 6.32 -4.18 23.05
CA ASN A 200 7.27 -3.13 22.68
C ASN A 200 8.72 -3.61 22.75
N LEU A 201 9.10 -4.34 23.80
CA LEU A 201 10.46 -4.90 23.94
C LEU A 201 10.78 -5.90 22.82
N GLU A 202 9.84 -6.78 22.48
CA GLU A 202 10.03 -7.73 21.38
C GLU A 202 10.08 -7.03 20.02
N TYR A 203 9.23 -6.02 19.79
CA TYR A 203 9.31 -5.21 18.58
C TYR A 203 10.66 -4.52 18.45
N GLN A 204 11.14 -3.87 19.51
CA GLN A 204 12.46 -3.22 19.55
C GLN A 204 13.60 -4.20 19.28
N ALA A 205 13.52 -5.42 19.82
CA ALA A 205 14.52 -6.46 19.56
C ALA A 205 14.55 -6.89 18.09
N VAL A 206 13.40 -6.93 17.41
CA VAL A 206 13.35 -7.23 15.97
C VAL A 206 13.85 -6.05 15.14
N GLU A 207 13.51 -4.82 15.50
CA GLU A 207 14.06 -3.61 14.87
C GLU A 207 15.60 -3.53 14.95
N GLU A 208 16.19 -3.99 16.06
CA GLU A 208 17.65 -4.06 16.17
C GLU A 208 18.26 -5.06 15.18
N ARG A 209 17.59 -6.21 14.97
CA ARG A 209 18.00 -7.22 13.98
C ARG A 209 17.89 -6.69 12.55
N VAL A 210 16.86 -5.90 12.25
CA VAL A 210 16.74 -5.18 10.97
C VAL A 210 17.93 -4.24 10.79
N ARG A 211 18.27 -3.47 11.83
CA ARG A 211 19.43 -2.56 11.80
C ARG A 211 20.75 -3.29 11.62
N SER A 212 20.88 -4.52 12.11
CA SER A 212 22.06 -5.37 11.86
C SER A 212 22.05 -6.07 10.50
N GLY A 213 21.07 -5.77 9.64
CA GLY A 213 21.03 -6.23 8.24
C GLY A 213 20.21 -7.49 8.00
N GLU A 214 19.46 -7.99 8.99
CA GLU A 214 18.53 -9.08 8.72
C GLU A 214 17.36 -8.61 7.84
N PRO A 215 16.91 -9.40 6.85
CA PRO A 215 15.89 -9.00 5.89
C PRO A 215 14.47 -9.17 6.48
N LEU A 216 14.23 -8.52 7.62
CA LEU A 216 12.95 -8.55 8.33
C LEU A 216 12.20 -7.23 8.10
N ASN A 217 10.88 -7.32 8.10
CA ASN A 217 9.99 -6.16 8.09
C ASN A 217 8.97 -6.32 9.23
N PRO A 218 9.29 -5.84 10.44
CA PRO A 218 8.40 -5.90 11.59
C PRO A 218 7.43 -4.72 11.62
N VAL A 219 6.22 -4.97 12.13
CA VAL A 219 5.28 -3.93 12.52
C VAL A 219 4.54 -4.34 13.78
N LEU A 220 4.41 -3.42 14.72
CA LEU A 220 3.58 -3.59 15.90
C LEU A 220 2.26 -2.83 15.73
N ILE A 221 1.15 -3.55 15.66
CA ILE A 221 -0.17 -2.98 15.39
C ILE A 221 -1.04 -3.12 16.63
N THR A 222 -1.80 -2.06 16.96
CA THR A 222 -2.73 -2.06 18.09
C THR A 222 -4.17 -2.28 17.63
N GLY A 223 -4.88 -3.20 18.27
CA GLY A 223 -6.30 -3.47 18.11
C GLY A 223 -6.66 -4.44 16.97
N GLY A 224 -7.95 -4.80 16.92
CA GLY A 224 -8.53 -5.64 15.87
C GLY A 224 -8.28 -7.14 16.04
N SER A 225 -8.81 -7.93 15.10
CA SER A 225 -8.42 -9.33 14.91
C SER A 225 -7.33 -9.40 13.84
N VAL A 226 -6.58 -10.50 13.78
CA VAL A 226 -5.58 -10.74 12.71
C VAL A 226 -6.23 -10.61 11.32
N ASP A 227 -7.46 -11.09 11.14
CA ASP A 227 -8.19 -10.93 9.88
C ASP A 227 -8.56 -9.46 9.58
N GLY A 228 -8.88 -8.69 10.62
CA GLY A 228 -9.09 -7.24 10.50
C GLY A 228 -7.80 -6.53 10.08
N LEU A 229 -6.68 -6.85 10.71
CA LEU A 229 -5.37 -6.30 10.38
C LEU A 229 -4.97 -6.60 8.95
N ARG A 230 -5.19 -7.83 8.47
CA ARG A 230 -4.93 -8.21 7.09
C ARG A 230 -5.72 -7.34 6.09
N LYS A 231 -6.94 -6.96 6.43
CA LYS A 231 -7.77 -6.08 5.59
C LYS A 231 -7.31 -4.63 5.63
N SER A 232 -6.91 -4.14 6.80
CA SER A 232 -6.51 -2.73 7.01
C SER A 232 -5.07 -2.44 6.56
N TYR A 233 -4.18 -3.44 6.63
CA TYR A 233 -2.77 -3.30 6.30
C TYR A 233 -2.28 -4.46 5.43
N PRO A 234 -2.86 -4.64 4.22
CA PRO A 234 -2.62 -5.80 3.36
C PRO A 234 -1.15 -5.95 2.93
N ASN A 235 -0.40 -4.85 2.88
CA ASN A 235 1.01 -4.84 2.49
C ASN A 235 1.89 -5.69 3.42
N TYR A 236 1.68 -5.65 4.75
CA TYR A 236 2.43 -6.50 5.69
C TYR A 236 2.09 -7.99 5.57
N PHE A 237 0.99 -8.32 4.91
CA PHE A 237 0.54 -9.70 4.68
C PHE A 237 0.83 -10.17 3.25
N LEU A 238 1.51 -9.35 2.44
CA LEU A 238 1.76 -9.60 1.01
C LEU A 238 0.45 -9.91 0.27
N ASP A 239 -0.62 -9.22 0.64
CA ASP A 239 -1.97 -9.46 0.16
C ASP A 239 -2.33 -8.50 -0.97
N ALA A 240 -2.06 -8.94 -2.20
CA ALA A 240 -2.39 -8.18 -3.41
C ALA A 240 -3.76 -8.54 -4.01
N ARG A 241 -4.67 -9.19 -3.25
CA ARG A 241 -5.96 -9.70 -3.78
C ARG A 241 -6.80 -8.63 -4.46
N ASN A 242 -6.95 -7.46 -3.83
CA ASN A 242 -7.74 -6.36 -4.41
C ASN A 242 -7.17 -5.89 -5.76
N PHE A 243 -5.84 -5.88 -5.91
CA PHE A 243 -5.19 -5.55 -7.16
C PHE A 243 -5.46 -6.61 -8.22
N ILE A 244 -5.25 -7.88 -7.87
CA ILE A 244 -5.48 -9.02 -8.76
C ILE A 244 -6.92 -9.01 -9.29
N GLU A 245 -7.91 -8.90 -8.41
CA GLU A 245 -9.33 -8.84 -8.79
C GLU A 245 -9.64 -7.63 -9.69
N SER A 246 -9.00 -6.49 -9.44
CA SER A 246 -9.19 -5.29 -10.24
C SER A 246 -8.61 -5.44 -11.64
N VAL A 247 -7.39 -6.00 -11.76
CA VAL A 247 -6.80 -6.32 -13.07
C VAL A 247 -7.64 -7.34 -13.83
N GLU A 248 -8.05 -8.44 -13.17
CA GLU A 248 -8.84 -9.50 -13.79
C GLU A 248 -10.21 -9.00 -14.28
N ARG A 249 -10.82 -8.06 -13.54
CA ARG A 249 -12.06 -7.39 -13.96
C ARG A 249 -11.83 -6.49 -15.17
N VAL A 250 -10.78 -5.66 -15.14
CA VAL A 250 -10.43 -4.74 -16.25
C VAL A 250 -10.17 -5.49 -17.54
N ILE A 251 -9.42 -6.61 -17.50
CA ILE A 251 -9.10 -7.40 -18.69
C ILE A 251 -10.22 -8.36 -19.11
N GLY A 252 -11.35 -8.38 -18.40
CA GLY A 252 -12.56 -9.15 -18.74
C GLY A 252 -12.55 -10.63 -18.33
N ARG A 253 -11.71 -11.03 -17.36
CA ARG A 253 -11.71 -12.39 -16.78
C ARG A 253 -12.78 -12.59 -15.70
N ILE A 254 -13.28 -11.50 -15.10
CA ILE A 254 -14.35 -11.50 -14.10
C ILE A 254 -15.37 -10.40 -14.47
N PRO A 255 -16.69 -10.62 -14.31
CA PRO A 255 -17.69 -9.60 -14.61
C PRO A 255 -17.45 -8.29 -13.83
N LEU A 256 -17.76 -7.16 -14.46
CA LEU A 256 -17.85 -5.88 -13.77
C LEU A 256 -18.99 -5.97 -12.73
N SER A 257 -18.69 -5.75 -11.45
CA SER A 257 -19.73 -5.59 -10.44
C SER A 257 -20.60 -4.40 -10.84
N PRO A 258 -21.95 -4.49 -10.74
CA PRO A 258 -22.79 -3.32 -10.97
C PRO A 258 -22.36 -2.23 -9.99
N THR A 259 -21.95 -1.09 -10.54
CA THR A 259 -21.55 0.09 -9.78
C THR A 259 -22.69 0.43 -8.81
N ARG A 260 -22.42 0.39 -7.50
CA ARG A 260 -23.36 0.98 -6.54
C ARG A 260 -23.32 2.49 -6.77
N ALA A 261 -24.38 2.99 -7.44
CA ALA A 261 -24.68 4.40 -7.59
C ALA A 261 -24.91 5.07 -6.23
#